data_AF-A0A7S3CDG7-F1
#
_entry.id   AF-A0A7S3CDG7-F1
#
_cell.length_a   1.000
_cell.length_b   1.000
_cell.length_c   1.000
_cell.angle_alpha   90.00
_cell.angle_beta   90.00
_cell.angle_gamma   90.00
#
_symmetry.space_group_name_H-M   'P 1'
#
loop_
_entity.id
_entity.type
_entity.pdbx_description
1 polymer ?
#
loop_
_entity_poly.entity_id
_entity_poly.type
_entity_poly.pdbx_seq_one_letter_code
_entity_poly.pdbx_strand_id
1 'polypeptide(L)'
;MSATQDDDFPKEFGELVPWGDPAWYRGYNSPYYSKTHHEWRQRVRSFVESEIEGNVRKWDEEKKVPKEVYTKMYQAGLLPAIVGAPWPSDFVGEGGPENFDAFHSLIFIEELGRCGSGGVLWAIMGGMGIGLPPVLHFGSDYLKEKVARPCLTGEKFICLAISEPYAGSDVANIRTTAVKDASGDFYVVNGEKKGITN
;
A
#
# COMPACT_ATOMS: atom_id res chain seq x y z
N MET A 1 -1.39 -28.38 17.16
CA MET A 1 -0.06 -28.43 16.52
C MET A 1 0.79 -27.39 17.22
N SER A 2 1.97 -27.79 17.68
CA SER A 2 2.84 -27.07 18.61
C SER A 2 3.20 -25.69 18.07
N ALA A 3 2.79 -24.63 18.78
CA ALA A 3 3.37 -23.30 18.59
C ALA A 3 4.82 -23.39 19.04
N THR A 4 5.76 -23.38 18.10
CA THR A 4 7.17 -23.18 18.40
C THR A 4 7.31 -21.78 18.99
N GLN A 5 7.54 -21.72 20.30
CA GLN A 5 7.93 -20.52 21.02
C GLN A 5 9.33 -20.12 20.52
N ASP A 6 9.39 -19.17 19.60
CA ASP A 6 10.63 -18.48 19.28
C ASP A 6 10.89 -17.46 20.40
N ASP A 7 11.68 -17.88 21.39
CA ASP A 7 11.95 -17.18 22.65
C ASP A 7 12.92 -15.98 22.55
N ASP A 8 13.29 -15.53 21.35
CA ASP A 8 14.48 -14.67 21.15
C ASP A 8 14.22 -13.32 20.44
N PHE A 9 12.99 -12.82 20.44
CA PHE A 9 12.67 -11.48 19.92
C PHE A 9 12.12 -10.56 21.02
N PRO A 10 12.40 -9.23 21.00
CA PRO A 10 11.87 -8.30 21.99
C PRO A 10 10.36 -8.46 22.15
N LYS A 11 9.96 -8.86 23.37
CA LYS A 11 8.57 -9.05 23.77
C LYS A 11 7.82 -7.71 23.73
N GLU A 12 8.54 -6.61 23.93
CA GLU A 12 7.97 -5.27 23.98
C GLU A 12 8.39 -4.43 22.77
N PHE A 13 7.50 -3.55 22.33
CA PHE A 13 7.70 -2.69 21.16
C PHE A 13 7.05 -1.31 21.36
N GLY A 14 7.56 -0.26 20.74
CA GLY A 14 7.00 1.10 20.89
C GLY A 14 7.37 1.80 22.18
N GLU A 15 6.61 2.85 22.50
CA GLU A 15 6.88 3.78 23.61
C GLU A 15 6.32 3.25 24.95
N LEU A 16 5.51 2.19 24.89
CA LEU A 16 4.87 1.51 26.02
C LEU A 16 3.95 2.41 26.86
N VAL A 17 3.56 3.55 26.30
CA VAL A 17 2.63 4.50 26.91
C VAL A 17 1.29 3.79 27.14
N PRO A 18 0.73 3.77 28.37
CA PRO A 18 -0.59 3.21 28.64
C PRO A 18 -1.64 3.68 27.64
N TRP A 19 -2.28 2.74 26.93
CA TRP A 19 -3.28 2.97 25.87
C TRP A 19 -2.78 3.74 24.62
N GLY A 20 -1.51 4.14 24.57
CA GLY A 20 -0.90 4.77 23.40
C GLY A 20 -0.38 3.77 22.36
N ASP A 21 -0.03 2.56 22.81
CA ASP A 21 0.42 1.46 21.96
C ASP A 21 -0.55 0.27 21.99
N PRO A 22 -0.69 -0.47 20.87
CA PRO A 22 -1.47 -1.69 20.81
C PRO A 22 -1.09 -2.69 21.91
N ALA A 23 -2.06 -3.45 22.43
CA ALA A 23 -1.79 -4.36 23.54
C ALA A 23 -0.69 -5.39 23.22
N TRP A 24 -0.62 -5.89 21.99
CA TRP A 24 0.41 -6.85 21.54
C TRP A 24 1.83 -6.26 21.49
N TYR A 25 2.02 -4.96 21.71
CA TYR A 25 3.34 -4.35 21.91
C TYR A 25 3.90 -4.55 23.32
N ARG A 26 3.10 -5.07 24.26
CA ARG A 26 3.47 -5.18 25.68
C ARG A 26 3.80 -6.61 26.09
N GLY A 27 4.39 -7.41 25.21
CA GLY A 27 4.77 -8.79 25.53
C GLY A 27 3.62 -9.79 25.60
N TYR A 28 2.42 -9.42 25.16
CA TYR A 28 1.33 -10.38 25.02
C TYR A 28 1.56 -11.24 23.80
N ASN A 29 1.72 -12.55 24.02
CA ASN A 29 1.84 -13.52 22.94
C ASN A 29 0.56 -13.52 22.08
N SER A 30 0.73 -13.33 20.78
CA SER A 30 -0.33 -13.49 19.79
C SER A 30 -0.03 -14.69 18.90
N PRO A 31 -1.00 -15.57 18.61
CA PRO A 31 -0.79 -16.69 17.69
C PRO A 31 -0.61 -16.23 16.23
N TYR A 32 -0.80 -14.94 15.95
CA TYR A 32 -0.74 -14.35 14.62
C TYR A 32 0.56 -13.61 14.32
N TYR A 33 1.27 -13.14 15.35
CA TYR A 33 2.51 -12.39 15.18
C TYR A 33 3.70 -13.31 15.42
N SER A 34 4.67 -13.21 14.53
CA SER A 34 5.92 -13.98 14.53
C SER A 34 7.10 -13.03 14.46
N LYS A 35 8.32 -13.56 14.58
CA LYS A 35 9.56 -12.79 14.43
C LYS A 35 9.58 -11.89 13.18
N THR A 36 9.18 -12.42 12.02
CA THR A 36 9.18 -11.67 10.76
C THR A 36 8.25 -10.45 10.81
N HIS A 37 7.13 -10.55 11.51
CA HIS A 37 6.20 -9.44 11.73
C HIS A 37 6.82 -8.33 12.58
N HIS A 38 7.53 -8.68 13.64
CA HIS A 38 8.16 -7.69 14.51
C HIS A 38 9.33 -6.98 13.80
N GLU A 39 10.17 -7.72 13.07
CA GLU A 39 11.24 -7.16 12.25
C GLU A 39 10.69 -6.24 11.16
N TRP A 40 9.62 -6.67 10.49
CA TRP A 40 8.92 -5.88 9.49
C TRP A 40 8.39 -4.57 10.07
N ARG A 41 7.76 -4.62 11.25
CA ARG A 41 7.26 -3.43 11.94
C ARG A 41 8.36 -2.42 12.22
N GLN A 42 9.49 -2.86 12.77
CA GLN A 42 10.64 -1.99 13.02
C GLN A 42 11.15 -1.35 11.72
N ARG A 43 11.25 -2.13 10.64
CA ARG A 43 11.72 -1.64 9.33
C ARG A 43 10.80 -0.57 8.76
N VAL A 44 9.48 -0.78 8.78
CA VAL A 44 8.51 0.22 8.28
C VAL A 44 8.54 1.47 9.16
N ARG A 45 8.56 1.31 10.48
CA ARG A 45 8.65 2.43 11.44
C ARG A 45 9.85 3.31 11.18
N SER A 46 11.04 2.70 11.08
CA SER A 46 12.27 3.46 10.87
C SER A 46 12.22 4.30 9.60
N PHE A 47 11.60 3.79 8.52
CA PHE A 47 11.39 4.59 7.30
C PHE A 47 10.40 5.74 7.51
N VAL A 48 9.29 5.50 8.20
CA VAL A 48 8.28 6.53 8.47
C VAL A 48 8.89 7.67 9.29
N GLU A 49 9.58 7.36 10.37
CA GLU A 49 10.25 8.33 11.26
C GLU A 49 11.33 9.13 10.51
N SER A 50 12.16 8.47 9.69
CA SER A 50 13.29 9.12 9.04
C SER A 50 12.93 9.89 7.76
N GLU A 51 11.99 9.38 6.95
CA GLU A 51 11.71 9.92 5.61
C GLU A 51 10.37 10.65 5.51
N ILE A 52 9.40 10.34 6.37
CA ILE A 52 8.01 10.85 6.25
C ILE A 52 7.70 11.90 7.32
N GLU A 53 7.82 11.56 8.61
CA GLU A 53 7.28 12.35 9.72
C GLU A 53 7.70 13.83 9.70
N GLY A 54 9.00 14.09 9.47
CA GLY A 54 9.52 15.46 9.40
C GLY A 54 8.99 16.30 8.23
N ASN A 55 8.39 15.68 7.22
CA ASN A 55 7.91 16.33 6.00
C ASN A 55 6.39 16.47 5.92
N VAL A 56 5.63 15.77 6.77
CA VAL A 56 4.16 15.65 6.69
C VAL A 56 3.47 17.00 6.53
N ARG A 57 3.77 17.94 7.44
CA ARG A 57 3.14 19.26 7.44
C ARG A 57 3.37 20.00 6.12
N LYS A 58 4.60 19.95 5.60
CA LYS A 58 4.96 20.58 4.33
C LYS A 58 4.16 19.96 3.18
N TRP A 59 4.11 18.63 3.11
CA TRP A 59 3.40 17.92 2.04
C TRP A 59 1.89 18.15 2.08
N ASP A 60 1.31 18.26 3.27
CA ASP A 60 -0.11 18.58 3.45
C ASP A 60 -0.42 20.02 3.02
N GLU A 61 0.40 21.00 3.43
CA GLU A 61 0.24 22.41 3.01
C GLU A 61 0.43 22.58 1.50
N GLU A 62 1.40 21.87 0.91
CA GLU A 62 1.69 21.84 -0.53
C GLU A 62 0.72 20.95 -1.33
N LYS A 63 -0.09 20.14 -0.65
CA LYS A 63 -0.98 19.11 -1.23
C LYS A 63 -0.25 18.17 -2.19
N LYS A 64 0.99 17.81 -1.86
CA LYS A 64 1.86 17.02 -2.73
C LYS A 64 2.87 16.22 -1.94
N VAL A 65 2.87 14.90 -2.16
CA VAL A 65 3.96 14.01 -1.76
C VAL A 65 4.98 13.92 -2.90
N PRO A 66 6.28 14.19 -2.67
CA PRO A 66 7.32 14.07 -3.67
C PRO A 66 7.43 12.65 -4.23
N LYS A 67 7.68 12.53 -5.55
CA LYS A 67 7.79 11.23 -6.22
C LYS A 67 8.96 10.40 -5.69
N GLU A 68 10.01 11.08 -5.22
CA GLU A 68 11.22 10.48 -4.71
C GLU A 68 10.96 9.61 -3.46
N VAL A 69 9.90 9.92 -2.70
CA VAL A 69 9.49 9.12 -1.53
C VAL A 69 9.17 7.68 -1.95
N TYR A 70 8.52 7.49 -3.09
CA TYR A 70 8.14 6.18 -3.61
C TYR A 70 9.37 5.38 -4.05
N THR A 71 10.31 6.01 -4.75
CA THR A 71 11.59 5.36 -5.10
C THR A 71 12.38 4.98 -3.85
N LYS A 72 12.41 5.84 -2.82
CA LYS A 72 13.04 5.54 -1.53
C LYS A 72 12.35 4.38 -0.82
N MET A 73 11.02 4.33 -0.80
CA MET A 73 10.25 3.20 -0.25
C MET A 73 10.57 1.90 -0.99
N TYR A 74 10.71 1.94 -2.31
CA TYR A 74 11.09 0.77 -3.09
C TYR A 74 12.51 0.29 -2.75
N GLN A 75 13.48 1.21 -2.68
CA GLN A 75 14.87 0.92 -2.28
C GLN A 75 14.96 0.36 -0.86
N ALA A 76 14.10 0.84 0.03
CA ALA A 76 13.95 0.31 1.38
C ALA A 76 13.22 -1.04 1.44
N GLY A 77 12.77 -1.58 0.29
CA GLY A 77 12.00 -2.82 0.15
C GLY A 77 10.65 -2.77 0.87
N LEU A 78 9.97 -1.64 0.81
CA LEU A 78 8.69 -1.38 1.47
C LEU A 78 7.55 -1.17 0.48
N LEU A 79 7.80 -0.46 -0.63
CA LEU A 79 6.76 -0.05 -1.59
C LEU A 79 5.87 -1.21 -2.09
N PRO A 80 6.41 -2.40 -2.43
CA PRO A 80 5.59 -3.49 -2.94
C PRO A 80 4.59 -4.06 -1.92
N ALA A 81 4.74 -3.78 -0.62
CA ALA A 81 3.77 -4.18 0.40
C ALA A 81 2.39 -3.55 0.19
N ILE A 82 2.29 -2.45 -0.57
CA ILE A 82 1.04 -1.72 -0.83
C ILE A 82 -0.02 -2.59 -1.51
N VAL A 83 0.36 -3.59 -2.32
CA VAL A 83 -0.59 -4.49 -2.99
C VAL A 83 -0.99 -5.69 -2.14
N GLY A 84 -0.52 -5.76 -0.90
CA GLY A 84 -0.85 -6.82 0.04
C GLY A 84 -0.12 -8.14 -0.23
N ALA A 85 -0.56 -9.19 0.46
CA ALA A 85 0.01 -10.53 0.35
C ALA A 85 -0.60 -11.34 -0.82
N PRO A 86 0.17 -12.24 -1.46
CA PRO A 86 1.59 -12.51 -1.21
C PRO A 86 2.50 -11.40 -1.76
N TRP A 87 3.75 -11.35 -1.29
CA TRP A 87 4.75 -10.43 -1.85
C TRP A 87 4.87 -10.63 -3.38
N PRO A 88 4.86 -9.55 -4.19
CA PRO A 88 4.80 -9.66 -5.65
C PRO A 88 6.18 -9.97 -6.28
N SER A 89 6.81 -11.06 -5.87
CA SER A 89 8.18 -11.45 -6.26
C SER A 89 8.38 -11.55 -7.77
N ASP A 90 7.35 -11.93 -8.52
CA ASP A 90 7.43 -12.02 -9.99
C ASP A 90 7.71 -10.67 -10.66
N PHE A 91 7.45 -9.55 -9.98
CA PHE A 91 7.59 -8.20 -10.52
C PHE A 91 8.80 -7.45 -9.96
N VAL A 92 9.11 -7.66 -8.69
CA VAL A 92 10.13 -6.88 -7.95
C VAL A 92 11.27 -7.74 -7.38
N GLY A 93 11.17 -9.06 -7.49
CA GLY A 93 12.11 -10.00 -6.87
C GLY A 93 11.99 -10.06 -5.34
N GLU A 94 13.09 -10.47 -4.72
CA GLU A 94 13.23 -10.52 -3.26
C GLU A 94 13.32 -9.12 -2.64
N GLY A 95 13.02 -9.00 -1.35
CA GLY A 95 13.15 -7.74 -0.61
C GLY A 95 12.10 -7.53 0.47
N GLY A 96 10.97 -8.25 0.36
CA GLY A 96 9.96 -8.35 1.41
C GLY A 96 10.36 -9.34 2.51
N PRO A 97 9.63 -9.33 3.64
CA PRO A 97 9.72 -10.34 4.68
C PRO A 97 9.56 -11.77 4.15
N GLU A 98 10.20 -12.72 4.82
CA GLU A 98 9.92 -14.13 4.62
C GLU A 98 8.44 -14.42 4.95
N ASN A 99 7.77 -15.20 4.11
CA ASN A 99 6.35 -15.56 4.27
C ASN A 99 5.43 -14.34 4.48
N PHE A 100 5.62 -13.28 3.67
CA PHE A 100 4.80 -12.08 3.72
C PHE A 100 3.29 -12.40 3.59
N ASP A 101 2.56 -12.14 4.66
CA ASP A 101 1.14 -12.47 4.81
C ASP A 101 0.26 -11.22 5.07
N ALA A 102 -1.01 -11.45 5.37
CA ALA A 102 -1.97 -10.39 5.65
C ALA A 102 -1.60 -9.56 6.90
N PHE A 103 -0.91 -10.12 7.89
CA PHE A 103 -0.49 -9.40 9.09
C PHE A 103 0.70 -8.49 8.78
N HIS A 104 1.63 -8.88 7.90
CA HIS A 104 2.65 -7.96 7.39
C HIS A 104 2.04 -6.78 6.62
N SER A 105 1.00 -7.04 5.82
CA SER A 105 0.25 -6.00 5.11
C SER A 105 -0.42 -5.03 6.10
N LEU A 106 -1.08 -5.56 7.14
CA LEU A 106 -1.70 -4.76 8.19
C LEU A 106 -0.68 -3.88 8.93
N ILE A 107 0.46 -4.46 9.34
CA ILE A 107 1.56 -3.74 9.98
C ILE A 107 2.06 -2.59 9.11
N PHE A 108 2.23 -2.83 7.81
CA PHE A 108 2.69 -1.81 6.87
C PHE A 108 1.76 -0.60 6.88
N ILE A 109 0.44 -0.81 6.82
CA ILE A 109 -0.55 0.27 6.86
C ILE A 109 -0.57 0.96 8.23
N GLU A 110 -0.52 0.21 9.32
CA GLU A 110 -0.47 0.74 10.68
C GLU A 110 0.73 1.68 10.88
N GLU A 111 1.93 1.24 10.51
CA GLU A 111 3.15 2.02 10.70
C GLU A 111 3.18 3.24 9.77
N LEU A 112 2.72 3.14 8.52
CA LEU A 112 2.55 4.30 7.64
C LEU A 112 1.58 5.34 8.23
N GLY A 113 0.53 4.88 8.91
CA GLY A 113 -0.44 5.74 9.59
C GLY A 113 0.16 6.55 10.76
N ARG A 114 1.32 6.15 11.29
CA ARG A 114 1.97 6.86 12.42
C ARG A 114 2.39 8.28 12.09
N CYS A 115 2.57 8.59 10.80
CA CYS A 115 2.87 9.95 10.37
C CYS A 115 1.77 10.97 10.71
N GLY A 116 0.59 10.51 11.14
CA GLY A 116 -0.48 11.37 11.66
C GLY A 116 -1.23 12.16 10.59
N SER A 117 -0.95 11.91 9.30
CA SER A 117 -1.68 12.52 8.18
C SER A 117 -2.34 11.46 7.31
N GLY A 118 -3.68 11.49 7.30
CA GLY A 118 -4.47 10.69 6.37
C GLY A 118 -4.22 11.09 4.90
N GLY A 119 -3.89 12.36 4.63
CA GLY A 119 -3.58 12.84 3.29
C GLY A 119 -2.32 12.19 2.73
N VAL A 120 -1.22 12.21 3.50
CA VAL A 120 0.04 11.57 3.12
C VAL A 120 -0.11 10.05 3.01
N LEU A 121 -0.78 9.41 3.98
CA LEU A 121 -1.08 7.97 3.94
C LEU A 121 -1.81 7.56 2.65
N TRP A 122 -2.91 8.26 2.33
CA TRP A 122 -3.71 7.94 1.14
C TRP A 122 -3.04 8.36 -0.16
N ALA A 123 -2.20 9.39 -0.18
CA ALA A 123 -1.39 9.72 -1.34
C ALA A 123 -0.41 8.59 -1.68
N ILE A 124 0.27 8.05 -0.67
CA ILE A 124 1.24 6.97 -0.85
C ILE A 124 0.56 5.64 -1.20
N MET A 125 -0.43 5.23 -0.41
CA MET A 125 -1.00 3.89 -0.51
C MET A 125 -2.22 3.83 -1.42
N GLY A 126 -3.06 4.86 -1.44
CA GLY A 126 -4.44 4.81 -1.92
C GLY A 126 -4.58 4.25 -3.32
N GLY A 127 -4.12 5.00 -4.33
CA GLY A 127 -4.31 4.59 -5.72
C GLY A 127 -3.59 3.29 -6.07
N MET A 128 -2.38 3.06 -5.57
CA MET A 128 -1.66 1.82 -5.85
C MET A 128 -2.33 0.62 -5.16
N GLY A 129 -2.75 0.75 -3.91
CA GLY A 129 -3.30 -0.34 -3.11
C GLY A 129 -4.64 -0.86 -3.62
N ILE A 130 -5.41 -0.04 -4.34
CA ILE A 130 -6.69 -0.47 -4.92
C ILE A 130 -6.68 -0.52 -6.46
N GLY A 131 -5.87 0.32 -7.10
CA GLY A 131 -5.81 0.44 -8.56
C GLY A 131 -4.87 -0.55 -9.21
N LEU A 132 -3.82 -0.98 -8.51
CA LEU A 132 -2.86 -1.94 -9.06
C LEU A 132 -3.31 -3.42 -8.99
N PRO A 133 -4.01 -3.90 -7.94
CA PRO A 133 -4.45 -5.29 -7.88
C PRO A 133 -5.25 -5.78 -9.10
N PRO A 134 -6.18 -5.00 -9.71
CA PRO A 134 -6.85 -5.41 -10.94
C PRO A 134 -5.87 -5.70 -12.10
N VAL A 135 -4.78 -4.94 -12.22
CA VAL A 135 -3.75 -5.17 -13.24
C VAL A 135 -2.95 -6.45 -12.93
N LEU A 136 -2.60 -6.67 -11.67
CA LEU A 136 -1.87 -7.87 -11.24
C LEU A 136 -2.69 -9.15 -11.47
N HIS A 137 -3.98 -9.14 -11.12
CA HIS A 137 -4.83 -10.31 -11.18
C HIS A 137 -5.43 -10.59 -12.56
N PHE A 138 -5.82 -9.54 -13.30
CA PHE A 138 -6.59 -9.68 -14.54
C PHE A 138 -5.92 -9.08 -15.77
N GLY A 139 -4.79 -8.37 -15.61
CA GLY A 139 -4.04 -7.80 -16.72
C GLY A 139 -3.32 -8.86 -17.55
N SER A 140 -3.20 -8.59 -18.85
CA SER A 140 -2.29 -9.34 -19.73
C SER A 140 -0.84 -9.13 -19.34
N ASP A 141 0.06 -10.00 -19.80
CA ASP A 141 1.51 -9.88 -19.55
C ASP A 141 2.06 -8.53 -20.02
N TYR A 142 1.51 -8.00 -21.12
CA TYR A 142 1.82 -6.64 -21.58
C TYR A 142 1.45 -5.56 -20.55
N LEU A 143 0.26 -5.62 -19.96
CA LEU A 143 -0.17 -4.64 -18.95
C LEU A 143 0.62 -4.77 -17.65
N LYS A 144 0.89 -6.02 -17.25
CA LYS A 144 1.74 -6.37 -16.11
C LYS A 144 3.13 -5.75 -16.24
N GLU A 145 3.81 -5.91 -17.37
CA GLU A 145 5.13 -5.31 -17.60
C GLU A 145 5.06 -3.79 -17.72
N LYS A 146 4.07 -3.26 -18.46
CA LYS A 146 3.98 -1.82 -18.74
C LYS A 146 3.55 -0.97 -17.53
N VAL A 147 2.78 -1.56 -16.62
CA VAL A 147 2.12 -0.86 -15.51
C VAL A 147 2.58 -1.40 -14.16
N ALA A 148 2.48 -2.70 -13.91
CA ALA A 148 2.66 -3.22 -12.57
C ALA A 148 4.08 -3.06 -12.05
N ARG A 149 5.08 -3.47 -12.85
CA ARG A 149 6.48 -3.32 -12.45
C ARG A 149 6.86 -1.84 -12.23
N PRO A 150 6.60 -0.90 -13.16
CA PRO A 150 6.88 0.53 -12.92
C PRO A 150 6.15 1.14 -11.72
N CYS A 151 4.94 0.67 -11.37
CA CYS A 151 4.25 1.13 -10.16
C CYS A 151 4.92 0.58 -8.89
N LEU A 152 5.25 -0.71 -8.86
CA LEU A 152 5.89 -1.35 -7.71
C LEU A 152 7.33 -0.87 -7.46
N THR A 153 7.97 -0.24 -8.45
CA THR A 153 9.30 0.37 -8.32
C THR A 153 9.27 1.89 -8.07
N GLY A 154 8.08 2.50 -7.98
CA GLY A 154 7.91 3.94 -7.75
C GLY A 154 8.15 4.82 -8.99
N GLU A 155 8.27 4.24 -10.18
CA GLU A 155 8.43 4.99 -11.44
C GLU A 155 7.10 5.59 -11.91
N LYS A 156 5.99 4.89 -11.72
CA LYS A 156 4.65 5.31 -12.16
C LYS A 156 3.63 5.25 -11.04
N PHE A 157 2.54 5.99 -11.21
CA PHE A 157 1.40 6.00 -10.32
C PHE A 157 0.17 5.47 -11.05
N ILE A 158 -0.75 4.86 -10.31
CA ILE A 158 -2.02 4.35 -10.81
C ILE A 158 -3.12 4.69 -9.83
N CYS A 159 -4.27 5.14 -10.33
CA CYS A 159 -5.48 5.39 -9.56
C CYS A 159 -6.59 4.43 -9.99
N LEU A 160 -7.62 4.29 -9.15
CA LEU A 160 -8.82 3.52 -9.45
C LEU A 160 -10.01 4.46 -9.64
N ALA A 161 -10.48 4.56 -10.88
CA ALA A 161 -11.53 5.50 -11.26
C ALA A 161 -12.91 4.84 -11.40
N ILE A 162 -13.52 4.44 -10.28
CA ILE A 162 -14.84 3.80 -10.25
C ILE A 162 -15.95 4.84 -10.08
N SER A 163 -15.98 5.52 -8.93
CA SER A 163 -17.07 6.37 -8.49
C SER A 163 -17.36 7.54 -9.43
N GLU A 164 -18.64 7.87 -9.56
CA GLU A 164 -19.16 8.96 -10.38
C GLU A 164 -19.97 9.94 -9.53
N PRO A 165 -20.25 11.17 -10.01
CA PRO A 165 -21.13 12.09 -9.29
C PRO A 165 -22.49 11.50 -8.88
N TYR A 166 -22.99 10.52 -9.63
CA TYR A 166 -24.30 9.90 -9.44
C TYR A 166 -24.24 8.45 -8.90
N ALA A 167 -23.05 7.86 -8.80
CA ALA A 167 -22.87 6.45 -8.43
C ALA A 167 -21.66 6.30 -7.50
N GLY A 168 -21.94 6.25 -6.19
CA GLY A 168 -20.96 5.93 -5.14
C GLY A 168 -21.17 4.51 -4.62
N SER A 169 -22.15 4.32 -3.73
CA SER A 169 -22.50 2.98 -3.22
C SER A 169 -23.12 2.08 -4.29
N ASP A 170 -23.82 2.66 -5.27
CA ASP A 170 -24.45 1.93 -6.38
C ASP A 170 -23.52 1.84 -7.60
N VAL A 171 -22.37 1.17 -7.42
CA VAL A 171 -21.32 1.02 -8.45
C VAL A 171 -21.83 0.29 -9.69
N ALA A 172 -22.84 -0.57 -9.57
CA ALA A 172 -23.40 -1.32 -10.69
C ALA A 172 -24.08 -0.41 -11.73
N ASN A 173 -24.48 0.80 -11.35
CA ASN A 173 -25.20 1.75 -12.19
C ASN A 173 -24.35 2.97 -12.62
N ILE A 174 -23.02 2.80 -12.74
CA ILE A 174 -22.16 3.80 -13.39
C ILE A 174 -22.62 4.09 -14.83
N ARG A 175 -22.42 5.33 -15.27
CA ARG A 175 -22.88 5.83 -16.58
C ARG A 175 -21.74 6.07 -17.57
N THR A 176 -20.48 6.02 -17.13
CA THR A 176 -19.34 6.08 -18.06
C THR A 176 -19.46 4.98 -19.09
N THR A 177 -19.39 5.35 -20.36
CA THR A 177 -19.50 4.44 -21.50
C THR A 177 -18.13 4.17 -22.10
N ALA A 178 -17.96 2.99 -22.70
CA ALA A 178 -16.81 2.65 -23.53
C ALA A 178 -17.33 1.99 -24.81
N VAL A 179 -17.23 2.70 -25.92
CA VAL A 179 -17.72 2.23 -27.23
C VAL A 179 -16.55 2.11 -28.18
N LYS A 180 -16.47 1.02 -28.95
CA LYS A 180 -15.43 0.89 -29.97
C LYS A 180 -15.56 1.99 -31.02
N ASP A 181 -14.42 2.53 -31.46
CA ASP A 181 -14.39 3.48 -32.57
C ASP A 181 -14.75 2.79 -33.91
N ALA A 182 -14.77 3.56 -35.00
CA ALA A 182 -15.13 3.04 -36.32
C ALA A 182 -14.13 1.99 -36.85
N SER A 183 -12.86 2.07 -36.45
CA SER A 183 -11.84 1.09 -36.83
C SER A 183 -11.97 -0.22 -36.03
N GLY A 184 -12.45 -0.14 -34.79
CA GLY A 184 -12.55 -1.25 -33.86
C GLY A 184 -11.28 -1.48 -33.02
N ASP A 185 -10.24 -0.66 -33.22
CA ASP A 185 -8.94 -0.76 -32.56
C ASP A 185 -8.92 -0.08 -31.18
N PHE A 186 -9.77 0.94 -30.98
CA PHE A 186 -9.80 1.73 -29.75
C PHE A 186 -11.19 1.80 -29.13
N TYR A 187 -11.24 2.06 -27.82
CA TYR A 187 -12.47 2.45 -27.14
C TYR A 187 -12.51 3.97 -26.95
N VAL A 188 -13.61 4.59 -27.34
CA VAL A 188 -13.97 5.95 -26.96
C VAL A 188 -14.69 5.88 -25.62
N VAL A 189 -14.02 6.38 -24.58
CA VAL A 189 -14.55 6.39 -23.21
C VAL A 189 -15.13 7.77 -22.90
N ASN A 190 -16.41 7.84 -22.51
CA ASN A 190 -17.11 9.10 -22.19
C ASN A 190 -17.82 9.00 -20.84
N GLY A 191 -17.52 9.94 -19.94
CA GLY A 191 -18.14 10.04 -18.63
C GLY A 191 -17.33 10.92 -17.68
N GLU A 192 -17.75 10.96 -16.42
CA GLU A 192 -17.08 11.72 -15.36
C GLU A 192 -16.86 10.84 -14.14
N LYS A 193 -15.70 11.01 -13.50
CA LYS A 193 -15.32 10.29 -12.28
C LYS A 193 -15.11 11.29 -11.14
N LYS A 194 -15.48 10.91 -9.92
CA LYS A 194 -15.46 11.81 -8.75
C LYS A 194 -14.84 11.14 -7.53
N GLY A 195 -14.02 11.91 -6.80
CA GLY A 195 -13.38 11.43 -5.58
C GLY A 195 -12.27 10.42 -5.87
N ILE A 196 -11.58 10.57 -7.00
CA ILE A 196 -10.51 9.66 -7.39
C ILE A 196 -9.22 10.08 -6.67
N THR A 197 -8.76 9.24 -5.75
CA THR A 197 -7.47 9.42 -5.10
C THR A 197 -6.35 9.20 -6.11
N ASN A 198 -5.54 10.26 -6.30
CA ASN A 198 -4.10 10.32 -6.61
C ASN A 198 -3.70 11.72 -7.09
#